data_AF-A0A521R603-F1
#
_entry.id   AF-A0A521R603-F1
#
_cell.length_a   1.000
_cell.length_b   1.000
_cell.length_c   1.000
_cell.angle_alpha   90.00
_cell.angle_beta   90.00
_cell.angle_gamma   90.00
#
_symmetry.space_group_name_H-M   'P 1'
#
loop_
_entity.id
_entity.type
_entity.pdbx_description
1 polymer ?
#
loop_
_entity_poly.entity_id
_entity_poly.type
_entity_poly.pdbx_seq_one_letter_code
_entity_poly.pdbx_strand_id
1 'polypeptide(L)'
;MATILILVGTESGNAQMVADALKPVLAEAGHAVDVTDKAATFADLQAHDVLLVVCATHGSGDIPTNILPLVETLEREKSDLSGHRYGVIALGDMTYQDTFCGGGKKVDQVLELCGARKVGERLEVDASTQPLPDEEALAWIEGWKTQV
;
A
#
# COMPACT_ATOMS: atom_id res chain seq x y z
N MET A 1 15.80 6.87 10.68
CA MET A 1 16.04 5.88 9.60
C MET A 1 15.23 4.66 9.93
N ALA A 2 14.22 4.37 9.11
CA ALA A 2 13.32 3.24 9.27
C ALA A 2 13.46 2.31 8.06
N THR A 3 13.17 1.02 8.23
CA THR A 3 13.03 0.08 7.13
C THR A 3 11.57 0.08 6.63
N ILE A 4 11.37 0.31 5.33
CA ILE A 4 10.07 0.42 4.70
C ILE A 4 9.92 -0.71 3.68
N LEU A 5 8.88 -1.52 3.83
CA LEU A 5 8.46 -2.48 2.82
C LEU A 5 7.30 -1.92 2.00
N ILE A 6 7.52 -1.72 0.71
CA ILE A 6 6.45 -1.37 -0.24
C ILE A 6 5.82 -2.66 -0.78
N LEU A 7 4.58 -2.92 -0.38
CA LEU A 7 3.75 -4.02 -0.86
C LEU A 7 2.95 -3.56 -2.06
N VAL A 8 3.20 -4.15 -3.23
CA VAL A 8 2.55 -3.77 -4.48
C VAL A 8 1.41 -4.75 -4.77
N GLY A 9 0.17 -4.29 -4.70
CA GLY A 9 -1.01 -5.02 -5.17
C GLY A 9 -1.36 -4.61 -6.59
N THR A 10 -1.11 -5.45 -7.59
CA THR A 10 -1.44 -5.13 -8.99
C THR A 10 -1.65 -6.37 -9.85
N GLU A 11 -2.49 -6.24 -10.89
CA GLU A 11 -2.68 -7.24 -11.94
C GLU A 11 -2.04 -6.79 -13.26
N SER A 12 -2.08 -5.48 -13.55
CA SER A 12 -1.63 -4.89 -14.83
C SER A 12 -0.34 -4.07 -14.73
N GLY A 13 0.21 -3.86 -13.52
CA GLY A 13 1.49 -3.17 -13.30
C GLY A 13 1.39 -1.69 -12.92
N ASN A 14 0.20 -1.07 -12.92
CA ASN A 14 0.07 0.35 -12.58
C ASN A 14 0.56 0.67 -11.15
N ALA A 15 0.22 -0.19 -10.18
CA ALA A 15 0.67 0.01 -8.80
C ALA A 15 2.19 -0.17 -8.65
N GLN A 16 2.79 -1.03 -9.49
CA GLN A 16 4.23 -1.22 -9.53
C GLN A 16 4.95 0.05 -10.00
N MET A 17 4.44 0.69 -11.04
CA MET A 17 4.99 1.96 -11.53
C MET A 17 4.99 3.04 -10.44
N VAL A 18 3.89 3.15 -9.69
CA VAL A 18 3.80 4.08 -8.56
C VAL A 18 4.82 3.72 -7.48
N ALA A 19 4.89 2.45 -7.07
CA ALA A 19 5.87 2.00 -6.07
C ALA A 19 7.33 2.30 -6.47
N ASP A 20 7.68 2.09 -7.73
CA ASP A 20 9.02 2.37 -8.27
C ASP A 20 9.33 3.87 -8.29
N ALA A 21 8.33 4.73 -8.49
CA ALA A 21 8.47 6.18 -8.38
C ALA A 21 8.67 6.65 -6.92
N LEU A 22 8.04 5.98 -5.96
CA LEU A 22 8.11 6.34 -4.53
C LEU A 22 9.43 5.90 -3.87
N LYS A 23 10.00 4.77 -4.32
CA LYS A 23 11.25 4.23 -3.79
C LYS A 23 12.40 5.25 -3.71
N PRO A 24 12.79 5.96 -4.78
CA PRO A 24 13.88 6.93 -4.71
C PRO A 24 13.59 8.07 -3.74
N VAL A 25 12.34 8.55 -3.67
CA VAL A 25 11.96 9.66 -2.76
C VAL A 25 12.13 9.27 -1.28
N LEU A 26 11.74 8.05 -0.93
CA LEU A 26 11.92 7.52 0.43
C LEU A 26 13.38 7.22 0.75
N ALA A 27 14.16 6.74 -0.23
CA ALA A 27 15.59 6.50 -0.08
C ALA A 27 16.37 7.82 0.11
N GLU A 28 16.04 8.86 -0.65
CA GLU A 28 16.62 10.21 -0.51
C GLU A 28 16.32 10.84 0.84
N ALA A 29 15.17 10.52 1.45
CA ALA A 29 14.83 10.89 2.81
C ALA A 29 15.59 10.09 3.89
N GLY A 30 16.42 9.12 3.50
CA GLY A 30 17.28 8.35 4.40
C GLY A 30 16.62 7.12 5.01
N HIS A 31 15.57 6.57 4.38
CA HIS A 31 14.98 5.28 4.75
C HIS A 31 15.55 4.14 3.90
N ALA A 32 15.56 2.92 4.44
CA ALA A 32 15.86 1.72 3.67
C ALA A 32 14.55 1.19 3.08
N VAL A 33 14.50 0.99 1.76
CA VAL A 33 13.23 0.73 1.05
C VAL A 33 13.34 -0.52 0.19
N ASP A 34 12.52 -1.51 0.52
CA ASP A 34 12.32 -2.72 -0.27
C ASP A 34 10.95 -2.69 -0.96
N VAL A 35 10.87 -3.23 -2.17
CA VAL A 35 9.64 -3.26 -2.98
C VAL A 35 9.37 -4.71 -3.36
N THR A 36 8.14 -5.17 -3.17
CA THR A 36 7.72 -6.52 -3.57
C THR A 36 6.33 -6.49 -4.20
N ASP A 37 6.25 -7.09 -5.38
CA ASP A 37 5.02 -7.42 -6.12
C ASP A 37 4.61 -8.89 -5.94
N LYS A 38 5.40 -9.65 -5.20
CA LYS A 38 5.16 -11.06 -4.89
C LYS A 38 4.31 -11.19 -3.63
N ALA A 39 3.73 -12.37 -3.46
CA ALA A 39 3.08 -12.77 -2.22
C ALA A 39 4.08 -12.76 -1.05
N ALA A 40 4.19 -11.60 -0.39
CA ALA A 40 4.98 -11.45 0.81
C ALA A 40 4.38 -12.29 1.94
N THR A 41 5.23 -12.72 2.85
CA THR A 41 4.87 -13.51 4.03
C THR A 41 4.84 -12.62 5.27
N PHE A 42 4.18 -13.08 6.32
CA PHE A 42 4.21 -12.38 7.61
C PHE A 42 5.64 -12.13 8.13
N ALA A 43 6.57 -13.05 7.86
CA ALA A 43 7.97 -12.87 8.23
C ALA A 43 8.64 -11.70 7.49
N ASP A 44 8.27 -11.46 6.23
CA ASP A 44 8.75 -10.31 5.47
C ASP A 44 8.25 -9.00 6.08
N LEU A 45 7.00 -8.97 6.56
CA LEU A 45 6.43 -7.81 7.24
C LEU A 45 7.19 -7.51 8.54
N GLN A 46 7.45 -8.54 9.36
CA GLN A 46 8.16 -8.41 10.64
C GLN A 46 9.62 -7.95 10.51
N ALA A 47 10.22 -8.10 9.33
CA ALA A 47 11.58 -7.60 9.06
C ALA A 47 11.64 -6.08 8.86
N HIS A 48 10.49 -5.39 8.82
CA HIS A 48 10.41 -3.97 8.50
C HIS A 48 9.66 -3.17 9.57
N ASP A 49 10.08 -1.93 9.81
CA ASP A 49 9.44 -1.04 10.77
C ASP A 49 8.11 -0.47 10.24
N VAL A 50 8.04 -0.27 8.92
CA VAL A 50 6.96 0.43 8.24
C VAL A 50 6.52 -0.34 6.99
N LEU A 51 5.21 -0.45 6.81
CA LEU A 51 4.60 -1.06 5.63
C LEU A 51 3.93 0.01 4.78
N LEU A 52 4.29 0.13 3.50
CA LEU A 52 3.60 1.01 2.55
C LEU A 52 2.89 0.15 1.52
N VAL A 53 1.56 0.13 1.52
CA VAL A 53 0.81 -0.66 0.55
C VAL A 53 0.40 0.23 -0.62
N VAL A 54 0.81 -0.14 -1.83
CA VAL A 54 0.32 0.47 -3.08
C VAL A 54 -0.58 -0.56 -3.76
N CYS A 55 -1.89 -0.38 -3.66
CA CYS A 55 -2.87 -1.40 -4.02
C CYS A 55 -3.83 -0.88 -5.08
N ALA A 56 -3.81 -1.50 -6.26
CA ALA A 56 -4.84 -1.32 -7.26
C ALA A 56 -6.12 -2.07 -6.88
N THR A 57 -7.24 -1.60 -7.42
CA THR A 57 -8.52 -2.28 -7.28
C THR A 57 -8.74 -3.20 -8.48
N HIS A 58 -9.09 -4.46 -8.22
CA HIS A 58 -9.42 -5.41 -9.28
C HIS A 58 -10.91 -5.77 -9.28
N GLY A 59 -11.48 -5.96 -10.48
CA GLY A 59 -12.85 -6.41 -10.66
C GLY A 59 -13.89 -5.59 -9.88
N SER A 60 -14.56 -6.24 -8.94
CA SER A 60 -15.68 -5.69 -8.17
C SER A 60 -15.27 -5.00 -6.86
N GLY A 61 -14.07 -4.42 -6.80
CA GLY A 61 -13.57 -3.79 -5.57
C GLY A 61 -12.68 -4.72 -4.75
N ASP A 62 -12.06 -5.70 -5.40
CA ASP A 62 -11.27 -6.73 -4.75
C ASP A 62 -9.79 -6.40 -4.72
N ILE A 63 -9.10 -7.05 -3.78
CA ILE A 63 -7.66 -6.97 -3.63
C ILE A 63 -7.03 -7.78 -4.76
N PRO A 64 -5.96 -7.28 -5.42
CA PRO A 64 -5.21 -8.02 -6.42
C PRO A 64 -4.70 -9.36 -5.88
N THR A 65 -4.72 -10.38 -6.75
CA THR A 65 -4.43 -11.77 -6.41
C THR A 65 -3.01 -11.99 -5.91
N ASN A 66 -2.09 -11.09 -6.28
CA ASN A 66 -0.68 -11.18 -5.87
C ASN A 66 -0.46 -10.89 -4.38
N ILE A 67 -1.30 -10.03 -3.76
CA ILE A 67 -1.22 -9.71 -2.32
C ILE A 67 -2.39 -10.27 -1.51
N LEU A 68 -3.48 -10.71 -2.16
CA LEU A 68 -4.65 -11.27 -1.51
C LEU A 68 -4.32 -12.40 -0.50
N PRO A 69 -3.46 -13.40 -0.82
CA PRO A 69 -3.16 -14.49 0.11
C PRO A 69 -2.52 -14.03 1.44
N LEU A 70 -1.72 -12.97 1.39
CA LEU A 70 -1.13 -12.36 2.58
C LEU A 70 -2.23 -11.71 3.42
N VAL A 71 -3.07 -10.90 2.80
CA VAL A 71 -4.14 -10.16 3.50
C VAL A 71 -5.14 -11.11 4.16
N GLU A 72 -5.57 -12.15 3.43
CA GLU A 72 -6.45 -13.19 3.98
C GLU A 72 -5.80 -13.95 5.15
N THR A 73 -4.49 -14.17 5.08
CA THR A 73 -3.75 -14.83 6.16
C THR A 73 -3.68 -13.94 7.40
N LEU A 74 -3.35 -12.66 7.24
CA LEU A 74 -3.35 -11.67 8.33
C LEU A 74 -4.71 -11.59 9.02
N GLU A 75 -5.80 -11.51 8.23
CA GLU A 75 -7.16 -11.43 8.74
C GLU A 75 -7.57 -12.72 9.46
N ARG A 76 -7.32 -13.89 8.84
CA ARG A 76 -7.68 -15.21 9.39
C ARG A 76 -6.94 -15.50 10.69
N GLU A 77 -5.65 -15.22 10.73
CA GLU A 77 -4.78 -15.54 11.87
C GLU A 77 -4.76 -14.44 12.93
N LYS A 78 -5.36 -13.26 12.63
CA LYS A 78 -5.33 -12.07 13.48
C LYS A 78 -3.90 -11.76 13.93
N SER A 79 -2.98 -11.79 12.97
CA SER A 79 -1.56 -11.60 13.23
C SER A 79 -1.32 -10.25 13.92
N ASP A 80 -0.46 -10.23 14.93
CA ASP A 80 -0.15 -9.02 15.67
C ASP A 80 0.82 -8.13 14.89
N LEU A 81 0.31 -6.99 14.42
CA LEU A 81 1.08 -5.95 13.75
C LEU A 81 1.21 -4.68 14.60
N SER A 82 0.93 -4.73 15.91
CA SER A 82 0.95 -3.55 16.81
C SER A 82 2.26 -2.79 16.87
N GLY A 83 3.38 -3.44 16.55
CA GLY A 83 4.70 -2.79 16.43
C GLY A 83 4.94 -2.04 15.12
N HIS A 84 4.08 -2.23 14.11
CA HIS A 84 4.31 -1.71 12.76
C HIS A 84 3.52 -0.42 12.55
N ARG A 85 4.12 0.47 11.75
CA ARG A 85 3.42 1.62 11.17
C ARG A 85 3.07 1.30 9.73
N TYR A 86 1.99 1.87 9.21
CA TYR A 86 1.66 1.63 7.82
C TYR A 86 1.01 2.82 7.11
N GLY A 87 1.14 2.84 5.78
CA GLY A 87 0.45 3.75 4.88
C GLY A 87 -0.18 2.97 3.74
N VAL A 88 -1.23 3.53 3.12
CA VAL A 88 -1.91 2.92 1.98
C VAL A 88 -2.12 3.95 0.88
N ILE A 89 -1.74 3.59 -0.34
CA ILE A 89 -2.07 4.27 -1.58
C ILE A 89 -2.98 3.33 -2.36
N ALA A 90 -4.26 3.67 -2.42
CA ALA A 90 -5.27 2.92 -3.13
C ALA A 90 -5.45 3.51 -4.53
N LEU A 91 -5.32 2.68 -5.56
CA LEU A 91 -5.58 3.05 -6.94
C LEU A 91 -6.95 2.49 -7.33
N GLY A 92 -7.83 3.36 -7.79
CA GLY A 92 -9.18 3.03 -8.25
C GLY A 92 -9.51 3.71 -9.56
N ASP A 93 -10.65 3.38 -10.14
CA ASP A 93 -11.20 4.04 -11.32
C ASP A 93 -12.59 4.54 -10.94
N MET A 94 -12.79 5.86 -10.95
CA MET A 94 -14.07 6.46 -10.58
C MET A 94 -15.22 6.14 -11.56
N THR A 95 -14.92 5.58 -12.74
CA THR A 95 -15.94 4.98 -13.62
C THR A 95 -16.72 3.87 -12.90
N TYR A 96 -16.06 3.16 -11.98
CA TYR A 96 -16.65 2.16 -11.11
C TYR A 96 -16.87 2.71 -9.70
N GLN A 97 -17.83 3.64 -9.58
CA GLN A 97 -18.08 4.37 -8.33
C GLN A 97 -18.33 3.46 -7.11
N ASP A 98 -19.07 2.36 -7.30
CA ASP A 98 -19.41 1.42 -6.22
C ASP A 98 -18.19 0.65 -5.68
N THR A 99 -17.11 0.56 -6.46
CA THR A 99 -15.93 -0.23 -6.14
C THR A 99 -14.66 0.62 -6.02
N PHE A 100 -14.80 1.95 -6.08
CA PHE A 100 -13.68 2.88 -6.08
C PHE A 100 -12.75 2.69 -4.87
N CYS A 101 -11.47 2.39 -5.15
CA CYS A 101 -10.43 2.10 -4.17
C CYS A 101 -10.76 0.92 -3.22
N GLY A 102 -11.66 0.02 -3.60
CA GLY A 102 -12.15 -1.07 -2.76
C GLY A 102 -11.04 -2.01 -2.27
N GLY A 103 -10.07 -2.34 -3.13
CA GLY A 103 -8.93 -3.19 -2.77
C GLY A 103 -8.08 -2.54 -1.67
N GLY A 104 -7.65 -1.29 -1.87
CA GLY A 104 -6.86 -0.57 -0.88
C GLY A 104 -7.62 -0.30 0.44
N LYS A 105 -8.94 -0.06 0.37
CA LYS A 105 -9.80 0.07 1.56
C LYS A 105 -9.82 -1.20 2.41
N LYS A 106 -9.96 -2.37 1.78
CA LYS A 106 -9.94 -3.66 2.48
C LYS A 106 -8.58 -3.92 3.14
N VAL A 107 -7.47 -3.63 2.44
CA VAL A 107 -6.12 -3.79 3.02
C VAL A 107 -5.92 -2.89 4.24
N ASP A 108 -6.32 -1.62 4.14
CA ASP A 108 -6.26 -0.67 5.25
C ASP A 108 -7.00 -1.18 6.49
N GLN A 109 -8.22 -1.70 6.29
CA GLN A 109 -9.03 -2.26 7.37
C GLN A 109 -8.36 -3.48 8.03
N VAL A 110 -7.80 -4.40 7.24
CA VAL A 110 -7.14 -5.60 7.78
C VAL A 110 -5.89 -5.23 8.59
N LEU A 111 -5.07 -4.30 8.10
CA LEU A 111 -3.89 -3.84 8.83
C LEU A 111 -4.26 -3.16 10.16
N GLU A 112 -5.30 -2.34 10.16
CA GLU A 112 -5.84 -1.72 11.38
C GLU A 112 -6.39 -2.76 12.37
N LEU A 113 -7.13 -3.77 11.88
CA LEU A 113 -7.64 -4.87 12.72
C LEU A 113 -6.52 -5.72 13.33
N CYS A 114 -5.40 -5.87 12.63
CA CYS A 114 -4.18 -6.50 13.13
C CYS A 114 -3.38 -5.62 14.11
N GLY A 115 -3.85 -4.39 14.38
CA GLY A 115 -3.25 -3.48 15.35
C GLY A 115 -2.15 -2.57 14.79
N ALA A 116 -1.85 -2.64 13.48
CA ALA A 116 -0.87 -1.75 12.87
C ALA A 116 -1.30 -0.29 13.02
N ARG A 117 -0.32 0.61 13.23
CA ARG A 117 -0.60 2.03 13.39
C ARG A 117 -0.58 2.75 12.05
N LYS A 118 -1.72 3.26 11.62
CA LYS A 118 -1.82 4.07 10.42
C LYS A 118 -1.02 5.37 10.56
N VAL A 119 -0.28 5.73 9.51
CA VAL A 119 0.45 6.99 9.38
C VAL A 119 -0.19 7.81 8.27
N GLY A 120 -0.70 8.98 8.64
CA GLY A 120 -1.48 9.83 7.73
C GLY A 120 -2.80 9.19 7.28
N GLU A 121 -3.49 9.90 6.38
CA GLU A 121 -4.68 9.37 5.72
C GLU A 121 -4.29 8.53 4.49
N ARG A 122 -5.09 7.51 4.20
CA ARG A 122 -4.94 6.71 2.97
C ARG A 122 -5.10 7.63 1.76
N LEU A 123 -4.19 7.53 0.79
CA LEU A 123 -4.36 8.20 -0.49
C LEU A 123 -5.29 7.37 -1.37
N GLU A 124 -6.31 8.00 -1.96
CA GLU A 124 -7.20 7.40 -2.95
C GLU A 124 -6.96 8.11 -4.28
N VAL A 125 -6.40 7.39 -5.25
CA VAL A 125 -5.99 7.92 -6.55
C VAL A 125 -6.96 7.41 -7.61
N ASP A 126 -7.47 8.33 -8.42
CA ASP A 126 -8.31 8.01 -9.58
C ASP A 126 -7.44 7.81 -10.83
N ALA A 127 -7.23 6.55 -11.21
CA ALA A 127 -6.47 6.17 -12.39
C ALA A 127 -7.20 6.44 -13.72
N SER A 128 -8.46 6.90 -13.69
CA SER A 128 -9.24 7.23 -14.89
C SER A 128 -9.06 8.68 -15.36
N THR A 129 -8.51 9.55 -14.51
CA THR A 129 -8.34 10.98 -14.77
C THR A 129 -6.87 11.39 -14.80
N GLN A 130 -6.61 12.63 -15.24
CA GLN A 130 -5.33 13.29 -15.02
C GLN A 130 -5.43 14.16 -13.77
N PRO A 131 -4.39 14.25 -12.94
CA PRO A 131 -2.99 13.82 -13.18
C PRO A 131 -2.74 12.31 -13.14
N LEU A 132 -1.57 11.88 -13.62
CA LEU A 132 -1.20 10.46 -13.60
C LEU A 132 -1.06 9.95 -12.16
N PRO A 133 -1.30 8.64 -11.91
CA PRO A 133 -1.35 8.12 -10.55
C PRO A 133 -0.08 8.28 -9.71
N ASP A 134 1.07 8.39 -10.36
CA ASP A 134 2.37 8.62 -9.76
C ASP A 134 2.54 10.05 -9.25
N GLU A 135 2.00 11.07 -9.94
CA GLU A 135 2.11 12.47 -9.52
C GLU A 135 1.41 12.73 -8.17
N GLU A 136 0.20 12.20 -7.98
CA GLU A 136 -0.53 12.32 -6.71
C GLU A 136 0.18 11.55 -5.58
N ALA A 137 0.67 10.36 -5.89
CA ALA A 137 1.44 9.55 -4.95
C ALA A 137 2.73 10.25 -4.51
N LEU A 138 3.45 10.89 -5.45
CA LEU A 138 4.65 11.68 -5.18
C LEU A 138 4.33 12.92 -4.33
N ALA A 139 3.23 13.60 -4.57
CA ALA A 139 2.82 14.72 -3.72
C ALA A 139 2.48 14.26 -2.29
N TRP A 140 1.77 13.14 -2.17
CA TRP A 140 1.39 12.58 -0.87
C TRP A 140 2.59 12.07 -0.07
N ILE A 141 3.55 11.40 -0.72
CA ILE A 141 4.70 10.80 -0.02
C ILE A 141 5.62 11.84 0.62
N GLU A 142 5.68 13.06 0.08
CA GLU A 142 6.46 14.17 0.66
C GLU A 142 6.01 14.51 2.09
N GLY A 143 4.70 14.51 2.34
CA GLY A 143 4.15 14.73 3.68
C GLY A 143 4.24 13.47 4.54
N TRP A 144 3.98 12.31 3.95
CA TRP A 144 3.96 11.03 4.66
C TRP A 144 5.34 10.63 5.20
N LYS A 145 6.41 10.80 4.41
CA LYS A 145 7.79 10.43 4.78
C LYS A 145 8.32 11.15 6.02
N THR A 146 7.73 12.29 6.38
CA THR A 146 8.12 13.05 7.59
C THR A 146 7.53 12.48 8.89
N GLN A 147 6.57 11.56 8.77
CA GLN A 147 5.82 10.98 9.89
C GLN A 147 6.29 9.56 10.25
N VAL A 148 7.18 8.99 9.44
CA VAL A 148 7.76 7.63 9.57
C VAL A 148 9.19 7.64 10.10
#